data_AF-A0A1Q6WBB9-F1
#
_entry.id   AF-A0A1Q6WBB9-F1
#
_cell.length_a   1.000
_cell.length_b   1.000
_cell.length_c   1.000
_cell.angle_alpha   90.00
_cell.angle_beta   90.00
_cell.angle_gamma   90.00
#
_symmetry.space_group_name_H-M   'P 1'
#
loop_
_entity.id
_entity.type
_entity.pdbx_description
1 polymer ?
#
loop_
_entity_poly.entity_id
_entity_poly.type
_entity_poly.pdbx_seq_one_letter_code
_entity_poly.pdbx_strand_id
1 'polypeptide(L)' 'MDATDIALSKLEPNAERDREDVLRLAGAGYIDPQVLKDRYYEELRPYLLSKLPWHDKTLELWLEMAWPTT' A
#
# COMPACT_ATOMS: atom_id res chain seq x y z
N MET A 1 9.12 13.48 4.30
CA MET A 1 7.99 12.64 3.89
C MET A 1 8.57 11.35 3.39
N ASP A 2 8.20 10.23 4.01
CA ASP A 2 8.70 8.90 3.66
C ASP A 2 7.94 8.33 2.45
N ALA A 3 8.58 7.51 1.62
CA ALA A 3 7.93 6.90 0.45
C ALA A 3 6.74 6.02 0.87
N THR A 4 6.81 5.42 2.06
CA THR A 4 5.72 4.60 2.62
C THR A 4 4.52 5.45 3.01
N ASP A 5 4.75 6.67 3.51
CA ASP A 5 3.68 7.60 3.88
C ASP A 5 2.86 8.01 2.65
N ILE A 6 3.56 8.27 1.54
CA ILE A 6 2.97 8.58 0.25
C ILE A 6 2.15 7.39 -0.25
N ALA A 7 2.67 6.16 -0.11
CA ALA A 7 1.96 4.95 -0.51
C ALA A 7 0.68 4.71 0.32
N LEU A 8 0.70 4.98 1.63
CA LEU A 8 -0.46 4.83 2.52
C LEU A 8 -1.57 5.84 2.21
N SER A 9 -1.23 7.12 2.01
CA SER A 9 -2.21 8.16 1.64
C SER A 9 -2.88 7.88 0.29
N LYS A 10 -2.24 7.07 -0.55
CA LYS A 10 -2.69 6.66 -1.88
C LYS A 10 -3.56 5.39 -1.88
N LEU A 11 -3.55 4.65 -0.77
CA LEU A 11 -4.29 3.39 -0.58
C LEU A 11 -5.77 3.63 -0.24
N GLU A 12 -6.10 4.79 0.34
CA GLU A 12 -7.49 5.21 0.60
C GLU A 12 -8.31 5.45 -0.70
N PRO A 13 -7.85 6.29 -1.65
CA PRO A 13 -8.57 6.52 -2.89
C PRO A 13 -8.45 5.36 -3.90
N ASN A 14 -7.41 4.52 -3.79
CA ASN A 14 -7.12 3.38 -4.69
C ASN A 14 -7.27 3.75 -6.18
N ALA A 15 -6.79 4.92 -6.59
CA ALA A 15 -6.85 5.31 -7.99
C ALA A 15 -5.77 4.56 -8.79
N GLU A 16 -6.04 4.20 -10.04
CA GLU A 16 -5.10 3.47 -10.90
C GLU A 16 -3.72 4.15 -11.02
N ARG A 17 -3.69 5.49 -11.06
CA ARG A 17 -2.45 6.28 -11.13
C ARG A 17 -1.60 6.15 -9.88
N ASP A 18 -2.24 5.99 -8.73
CA ASP A 18 -1.57 5.88 -7.44
C ASP A 18 -0.92 4.51 -7.26
N ARG A 19 -1.56 3.46 -7.80
CA ARG A 19 -1.01 2.11 -7.88
C ARG A 19 0.28 2.07 -8.70
N GLU A 20 0.32 2.69 -9.87
CA GLU A 20 1.53 2.73 -10.71
C GLU A 20 2.70 3.43 -10.03
N ASP A 21 2.42 4.47 -9.25
CA ASP A 21 3.44 5.24 -8.53
C ASP A 21 4.06 4.41 -7.40
N VAL A 22 3.21 3.72 -6.62
CA VAL A 22 3.68 2.79 -5.57
C VAL A 22 4.45 1.61 -6.16
N LEU A 23 4.02 1.06 -7.30
CA LEU A 23 4.75 0.02 -8.01
C LEU A 23 6.13 0.48 -8.48
N ARG A 24 6.26 1.70 -8.99
CA ARG A 24 7.57 2.27 -9.37
C ARG A 24 8.47 2.47 -8.15
N LEU A 25 7.94 2.99 -7.05
CA LEU A 25 8.70 3.20 -5.82
C LEU A 25 9.15 1.87 -5.18
N ALA A 26 8.27 0.86 -5.20
CA ALA A 26 8.58 -0.51 -4.79
C ALA A 26 9.69 -1.12 -5.65
N GLY A 27 9.55 -1.05 -6.98
CA GLY A 27 10.56 -1.57 -7.92
C GLY A 27 11.90 -0.84 -7.84
N ALA A 28 11.92 0.41 -7.40
CA ALA A 28 13.13 1.19 -7.16
C ALA A 28 13.76 0.95 -5.77
N GLY A 29 13.13 0.14 -4.91
CA GLY A 29 13.64 -0.20 -3.58
C GLY A 29 13.45 0.90 -2.52
N TYR A 30 12.57 1.87 -2.78
CA TYR A 30 12.26 2.94 -1.82
C TYR A 30 11.17 2.55 -0.81
N ILE A 31 10.46 1.46 -1.07
CA ILE A 31 9.42 0.93 -0.19
C ILE A 31 9.80 -0.50 0.18
N ASP A 32 9.69 -0.81 1.47
CA ASP A 32 9.80 -2.17 1.96
C ASP A 32 8.38 -2.77 2.10
N PRO A 33 8.11 -3.97 1.55
CA PRO A 33 6.78 -4.58 1.58
C PRO A 33 6.30 -4.87 3.00
N GLN A 34 7.21 -5.23 3.90
CA GLN A 34 6.89 -5.54 5.28
C GLN A 34 6.54 -4.26 6.03
N VAL A 35 7.33 -3.19 5.83
CA VAL A 35 7.05 -1.87 6.43
C VAL A 35 5.73 -1.29 5.92
N LEU A 36 5.45 -1.36 4.63
CA LEU A 36 4.18 -0.89 4.07
C LEU A 36 2.99 -1.65 4.67
N LYS A 37 3.12 -2.97 4.84
CA LYS A 37 2.10 -3.82 5.44
C LYS A 37 1.87 -3.48 6.91
N ASP A 38 2.93 -3.43 7.72
CA ASP A 38 2.84 -3.11 9.15
C ASP A 38 2.19 -1.75 9.37
N ARG A 39 2.72 -0.71 8.70
CA ARG A 39 2.18 0.65 8.80
C ARG A 39 0.73 0.75 8.32
N TYR A 40 0.32 -0.03 7.31
CA TYR A 40 -1.09 -0.09 6.94
C TYR A 40 -1.95 -0.61 8.09
N TYR A 41 -1.56 -1.72 8.74
CA TYR A 41 -2.36 -2.31 9.83
C TYR A 41 -2.34 -1.49 11.12
N GLU A 42 -1.21 -0.85 11.43
CA GLU A 42 -1.01 -0.08 12.65
C GLU A 42 -1.50 1.37 12.54
N GLU A 43 -1.25 2.03 11.42
CA GLU A 43 -1.53 3.45 11.25
C GLU A 43 -2.79 3.70 10.43
N LEU A 44 -2.96 3.09 9.25
CA LEU A 44 -4.07 3.47 8.37
C LEU A 44 -5.38 2.75 8.72
N ARG A 45 -5.31 1.43 8.90
CA ARG A 45 -6.47 0.55 9.09
C ARG A 45 -7.37 0.94 10.28
N PRO A 46 -6.85 1.41 11.43
CA PRO A 46 -7.70 1.85 12.53
C PRO A 46 -8.55 3.10 12.21
N TYR A 47 -8.11 3.94 11.27
CA TYR A 47 -8.86 5.14 10.85
C TYR A 47 -9.87 4.86 9.73
N LEU A 48 -9.81 3.69 9.09
CA LEU A 48 -10.75 3.30 8.04
C LEU A 48 -12.10 2.91 8.67
N LEU A 49 -13.07 3.83 8.62
CA LEU A 49 -14.40 3.65 9.22
C LEU A 49 -15.32 2.72 8.43
N SER A 50 -14.94 2.28 7.23
CA SER A 50 -15.79 1.48 6.33
C SER A 50 -14.96 0.70 5.32
N LYS A 51 -15.54 -0.36 4.76
CA LYS A 51 -14.92 -1.18 3.70
C LYS A 51 -13.55 -1.77 4.05
N LEU A 52 -13.27 -2.01 5.34
CA LEU A 52 -12.03 -2.63 5.82
C LEU A 52 -11.60 -3.87 5.00
N PRO A 53 -12.47 -4.85 4.68
CA PRO A 53 -12.07 -6.02 3.91
C PRO A 53 -11.63 -5.66 2.47
N TRP A 54 -12.19 -4.60 1.90
CA TRP A 54 -11.84 -4.13 0.56
C TRP A 54 -10.50 -3.41 0.56
N HIS A 55 -10.21 -2.60 1.59
CA HIS A 55 -8.90 -1.97 1.76
C HIS A 55 -7.81 -3.01 2.06
N ASP A 56 -8.11 -3.97 2.94
CA ASP A 56 -7.21 -5.08 3.26
C ASP A 56 -6.88 -5.86 1.97
N LYS A 57 -7.89 -6.19 1.17
CA LYS A 57 -7.69 -6.89 -0.12
C LYS A 57 -6.94 -6.06 -1.15
N THR A 58 -7.13 -4.74 -1.16
CA THR A 58 -6.41 -3.83 -2.04
C THR A 58 -4.92 -3.84 -1.72
N LEU A 59 -4.55 -3.73 -0.45
CA LEU A 59 -3.16 -3.84 -0.02
C LEU A 59 -2.56 -5.19 -0.46
N GLU A 60 -3.25 -6.30 -0.20
CA GLU A 60 -2.75 -7.63 -0.61
C GLU A 60 -2.44 -7.69 -2.10
N LEU A 61 -3.36 -7.24 -2.96
CA LEU A 61 -3.15 -7.21 -4.41
C LEU A 61 -1.96 -6.32 -4.79
N TRP A 62 -1.78 -5.20 -4.10
CA TRP A 62 -0.66 -4.29 -4.34
C TRP A 62 0.68 -4.93 -3.99
N LEU A 63 0.74 -5.59 -2.84
CA LEU A 63 1.92 -6.35 -2.42
C LEU A 63 2.23 -7.48 -3.41
N GLU A 64 1.23 -8.25 -3.85
CA GLU A 64 1.40 -9.34 -4.82
C GLU A 64 1.95 -8.86 -6.18
N MET A 65 1.51 -7.69 -6.66
CA MET A 65 2.04 -7.15 -7.92
C MET A 65 3.44 -6.57 -7.81
N ALA A 66 3.71 -5.86 -6.71
CA ALA A 66 4.97 -5.17 -6.50
C ALA A 66 6.08 -6.16 -6.13
N TRP A 67 5.73 -7.20 -5.38
CA TRP A 67 6.62 -8.26 -4.92
C TRP A 67 5.97 -9.63 -5.17
N PRO A 68 5.92 -10.08 -6.43
CA PRO A 68 5.41 -11.41 -6.74
C PRO A 68 6.29 -12.47 -6.07
N THR A 69 5.70 -13.28 -5.21
CA THR A 69 6.35 -14.47 -4.67
C THR A 69 6.42 -15.53 -5.77
N THR A 70 7.56 -15.60 -6.46
CA THR A 70 7.92 -16.61 -7.47
C THR A 70 7.81 -18.04 -6.96
#